data_AF-A0A7X5QWJ2-F1
#
_entry.id   AF-A0A7X5QWJ2-F1
#
_cell.length_a   1.000
_cell.length_b   1.000
_cell.length_c   1.000
_cell.angle_alpha   90.00
_cell.angle_beta   90.00
_cell.angle_gamma   90.00
#
_symmetry.space_group_name_H-M   'P 1'
#
loop_
_entity.id
_entity.type
_entity.pdbx_description
1 polymer ?
#
loop_
_entity_poly.entity_id
_entity_poly.type
_entity_poly.pdbx_seq_one_letter_code
_entity_poly.pdbx_strand_id
1 'polypeptide(L)' 'MDQFSFLSSAPAGFFVGWGTLSLINAGLAQGKNRSGLLWWVLSLFLGPLATLILVVMPKVRTKLF' A
#
# COMPACT_ATOMS: atom_id res chain seq x y z
N MET A 1 12.69 -20.48 -27.35
CA MET A 1 11.57 -19.58 -27.68
C MET A 1 11.03 -19.00 -26.37
N ASP A 2 11.84 -18.22 -25.64
CA ASP A 2 11.58 -17.97 -24.20
C ASP A 2 11.85 -16.52 -23.75
N GLN A 3 12.32 -15.64 -24.64
CA GLN A 3 12.65 -14.25 -24.27
C GLN A 3 11.41 -13.38 -24.02
N PHE A 4 10.26 -13.76 -24.59
CA PHE A 4 8.99 -13.02 -24.44
C PHE A 4 8.15 -13.47 -23.22
N SER A 5 8.53 -14.56 -22.55
CA SER A 5 7.89 -15.06 -21.32
C SER A 5 8.01 -14.08 -20.14
N PHE A 6 9.05 -13.25 -20.16
CA PHE A 6 9.33 -12.24 -19.13
C PHE A 6 8.28 -11.10 -19.12
N LEU A 7 7.66 -10.82 -20.26
CA LEU A 7 6.60 -9.82 -20.40
C LEU A 7 5.20 -10.42 -20.22
N SER A 8 4.99 -11.70 -20.58
CA SER A 8 3.68 -12.36 -20.48
C SER A 8 3.30 -12.77 -19.06
N SER A 9 4.29 -12.98 -18.18
CA SER A 9 4.07 -13.31 -16.76
C SER A 9 3.91 -12.07 -15.85
N ALA A 10 4.12 -10.86 -16.41
CA ALA A 10 4.25 -9.61 -15.67
C ALA A 10 2.95 -8.97 -15.11
N PRO A 11 1.76 -9.07 -15.74
CA PRO A 11 0.58 -8.31 -15.29
C PRO A 11 0.02 -8.82 -13.96
N ALA A 12 -0.20 -10.13 -13.83
CA ALA A 12 -0.86 -10.70 -12.65
C ALA A 12 -0.01 -10.50 -11.38
N GLY A 13 1.30 -10.70 -11.47
CA GLY A 13 2.22 -10.46 -10.35
C GLY A 13 2.28 -8.99 -9.93
N PHE A 14 2.22 -8.07 -10.89
CA PHE A 14 2.14 -6.63 -10.61
C PHE A 14 0.85 -6.25 -9.87
N PHE A 15 -0.32 -6.71 -10.35
CA PHE A 15 -1.60 -6.45 -9.67
C PHE A 15 -1.69 -7.07 -8.28
N VAL A 16 -1.20 -8.31 -8.11
CA VAL A 16 -1.16 -8.99 -6.80
C VAL A 16 -0.18 -8.28 -5.86
N GLY A 17 1.00 -7.89 -6.34
CA GLY A 17 1.97 -7.13 -5.57
C GLY A 17 1.43 -5.77 -5.13
N TRP A 18 0.75 -5.05 -6.03
CA TRP A 18 0.13 -3.76 -5.75
C TRP A 18 -1.04 -3.87 -4.77
N GLY A 19 -1.92 -4.87 -4.94
CA GLY A 19 -3.02 -5.15 -4.02
C GLY A 19 -2.51 -5.53 -2.63
N THR A 20 -1.49 -6.38 -2.55
CA THR A 20 -0.85 -6.75 -1.28
C THR A 20 -0.20 -5.54 -0.60
N LEU A 21 0.54 -4.72 -1.35
CA LEU A 21 1.14 -3.49 -0.84
C LEU A 21 0.08 -2.52 -0.30
N SER A 22 -1.06 -2.39 -0.99
CA SER A 22 -2.16 -1.53 -0.52
C SER A 22 -2.71 -1.99 0.83
N LEU A 23 -2.81 -3.30 1.07
CA LEU A 23 -3.24 -3.86 2.35
C LEU A 23 -2.20 -3.65 3.46
N ILE A 24 -0.91 -3.78 3.14
CA ILE A 24 0.17 -3.47 4.08
C ILE A 24 0.11 -2.00 4.50
N ASN A 25 -0.11 -1.08 3.56
CA ASN A 25 -0.29 0.35 3.85
C ASN A 25 -1.51 0.63 4.74
N ALA A 26 -2.59 -0.12 4.55
CA ALA A 26 -3.76 -0.07 5.42
C ALA A 26 -3.42 -0.44 6.87
N GLY A 27 -2.63 -1.50 7.07
CA GLY A 27 -2.14 -1.92 8.39
C GLY A 27 -1.19 -0.90 9.01
N LEU A 28 -0.24 -0.37 8.23
CA LEU A 28 0.68 0.70 8.66
C LEU A 28 -0.09 1.96 9.11
N ALA A 29 -1.15 2.33 8.39
CA ALA A 29 -2.01 3.45 8.76
C ALA A 29 -2.73 3.23 10.09
N GLN A 30 -3.30 2.04 10.32
CA GLN A 30 -3.95 1.67 11.59
C GLN A 30 -2.97 1.75 12.76
N GLY A 31 -1.73 1.24 12.57
CA GLY A 31 -0.66 1.36 13.56
C GLY A 31 -0.31 2.80 13.94
N LYS A 32 -0.65 3.78 13.09
CA LYS A 32 -0.46 5.22 13.31
C LYS A 32 -1.74 5.96 13.72
N ASN A 33 -2.76 5.25 14.20
CA ASN A 33 -4.07 5.78 14.60
C ASN A 33 -4.81 6.50 13.44
N ARG A 34 -4.67 6.00 12.22
CA ARG A 34 -5.39 6.49 11.03
C ARG A 34 -6.31 5.40 10.49
N SER A 35 -7.31 5.80 9.70
CA SER A 35 -8.25 4.85 9.07
C SER A 35 -7.53 3.94 8.08
N GLY A 36 -7.45 2.64 8.36
CA GLY A 36 -6.84 1.67 7.47
C GLY A 36 -7.55 1.57 6.12
N LEU A 37 -8.90 1.58 6.12
CA LEU A 37 -9.69 1.49 4.88
C LEU A 37 -9.44 2.67 3.96
N LEU A 38 -9.34 3.89 4.51
CA LEU A 38 -9.04 5.07 3.72
C LEU A 38 -7.66 4.96 3.07
N TRP A 39 -6.65 4.54 3.83
CA TRP A 39 -5.29 4.36 3.33
C TRP A 39 -5.13 3.17 2.38
N TRP A 40 -5.95 2.14 2.51
CA TRP A 40 -6.05 1.05 1.55
C TRP A 40 -6.49 1.58 0.18
N VAL A 41 -7.63 2.28 0.11
CA VAL A 41 -8.17 2.86 -1.13
C VAL A 41 -7.18 3.85 -1.73
N LEU A 42 -6.60 4.75 -0.92
CA LEU A 42 -5.57 5.68 -1.40
C LEU A 42 -4.35 4.97 -1.98
N SER A 43 -3.93 3.85 -1.38
CA SER A 43 -2.79 3.06 -1.86
C SER A 43 -3.08 2.32 -3.16
N LEU A 44 -4.34 2.04 -3.51
CA LEU A 44 -4.67 1.49 -4.83
C LEU A 44 -4.33 2.47 -5.97
N PHE A 45 -4.40 3.79 -5.72
CA PHE A 45 -4.06 4.81 -6.69
C PHE A 45 -2.59 5.27 -6.58
N LEU A 46 -2.07 5.40 -5.36
CA LEU A 46 -0.74 5.95 -5.09
C LEU A 46 0.36 4.87 -5.02
N GLY A 47 0.00 3.62 -4.72
CA GLY A 47 0.93 2.50 -4.61
C GLY A 47 2.07 2.75 -3.61
N PRO A 48 3.33 2.51 -4.00
CA PRO A 48 4.50 2.74 -3.15
C PRO A 48 4.65 4.17 -2.61
N LEU A 49 4.06 5.18 -3.26
CA LEU A 49 4.10 6.55 -2.76
C LEU A 49 3.29 6.70 -1.46
N ALA A 50 2.20 5.96 -1.29
CA ALA A 50 1.42 5.99 -0.05
C ALA A 50 2.25 5.48 1.14
N THR A 51 3.14 4.52 0.93
CA THR A 51 4.10 4.02 1.94
C THR A 51 5.03 5.14 2.39
N LEU A 52 5.63 5.87 1.44
CA LEU A 52 6.56 6.96 1.77
C LEU A 52 5.87 8.04 2.60
N ILE A 53 4.66 8.45 2.19
CA ILE A 53 3.85 9.42 2.92
C ILE A 53 3.53 8.88 4.32
N LEU A 54 3.07 7.63 4.44
CA LEU A 54 2.75 7.02 5.73
C LEU A 54 3.95 6.95 6.65
N VAL A 55 5.15 6.65 6.15
CA VAL A 55 6.36 6.53 6.96
C VAL A 55 6.74 7.88 7.57
N VAL A 56 6.78 8.95 6.76
CA VAL A 56 7.19 10.29 7.24
C VAL A 56 6.15 10.98 8.11
N MET A 57 4.86 10.68 7.94
CA MET A 57 3.81 11.29 8.76
C MET A 57 3.97 10.89 10.24
N PRO A 58 3.84 11.80 11.22
CA PRO A 58 3.88 11.40 12.63
C PRO A 58 2.66 10.55 13.01
N LYS A 59 2.76 9.72 14.07
CA LYS A 59 1.60 9.00 14.62
C LYS A 59 0.57 10.00 15.16
N VAL A 60 -0.72 9.82 14.83
CA VAL A 60 -1.77 10.69 15.36
C VAL A 60 -1.91 10.40 16.85
N ARG A 61 -1.80 11.42 17.69
CA ARG A 61 -2.06 11.27 19.13
C ARG A 61 -3.54 11.00 19.32
N THR A 62 -3.88 9.83 19.82
CA THR A 62 -5.22 9.55 20.32
C THR A 62 -5.40 10.36 21.59
N LYS A 63 -6.32 11.34 21.60
CA LYS A 63 -6.77 11.94 22.85
C LYS A 63 -7.74 10.95 23.47
N LEU A 64 -7.25 10.14 24.41
CA LEU A 64 -8.12 9.60 25.44
C LEU A 64 -8.33 10.71 26.45
N PHE A 65 -9.59 10.90 26.86
CA PHE A 65 -9.98 11.77 27.96
C PHE A 65 -9.11 11.52 29.18
#